data_AF-A0A2N0WV56-F1
#
_entry.id   AF-A0A2N0WV56-F1
#
_cell.length_a   1.000
_cell.length_b   1.000
_cell.length_c   1.000
_cell.angle_alpha   90.00
_cell.angle_beta   90.00
_cell.angle_gamma   90.00
#
_symmetry.space_group_name_H-M   'P 1'
#
loop_
_entity.id
_entity.type
_entity.pdbx_description
1 polymer ?
#
loop_
_entity_poly.entity_id
_entity_poly.type
_entity_poly.pdbx_seq_one_letter_code
_entity_poly.pdbx_strand_id
1 'polypeptide(L)'
;MFNLGRKSTYLKGCVVVFIVLSLFHHQTSSAFNRPIYEYGQTLDQQETIDWLWQQAQKLSGIESIYDSHSPTHLPIYIVSNHFMSSEICPTDPENCRNLMGAYDTQAKRILLLSSLVPIEEEISASFLVHEFMHALQNEKRTDDEMFGDCSRLKHSEQEAYHVQNAFLKSQGVLFTAGSGLRMMFCPTEK
;
A
#
# COMPACT_ATOMS: atom_id res chain seq x y z
N MET A 1 10.09 -21.82 -25.20
CA MET A 1 11.21 -22.08 -26.12
C MET A 1 11.69 -20.72 -26.66
N PHE A 2 12.90 -20.29 -26.28
CA PHE A 2 13.71 -19.15 -26.79
C PHE A 2 13.05 -17.74 -26.82
N ASN A 3 13.68 -16.66 -26.38
CA ASN A 3 15.00 -16.22 -26.82
C ASN A 3 15.65 -15.24 -25.84
N LEU A 4 16.93 -15.48 -25.54
CA LEU A 4 17.84 -14.62 -24.80
C LEU A 4 18.61 -13.74 -25.81
N GLY A 5 18.70 -12.44 -25.52
CA GLY A 5 19.90 -11.66 -25.78
C GLY A 5 19.92 -10.77 -27.03
N ARG A 6 20.18 -9.47 -26.78
CA ARG A 6 21.09 -8.70 -27.63
C ARG A 6 21.94 -7.77 -26.78
N LYS A 7 23.21 -8.17 -26.62
CA LYS A 7 24.32 -7.29 -26.24
C LYS A 7 24.58 -6.30 -27.37
N SER A 8 24.86 -5.04 -27.01
CA SER A 8 25.61 -4.13 -27.87
C SER A 8 26.93 -3.83 -27.18
N THR A 9 28.01 -4.05 -27.92
CA THR A 9 29.41 -3.81 -27.55
C THR A 9 30.00 -2.81 -28.52
N TYR A 10 31.10 -2.17 -28.09
CA TYR A 10 32.00 -1.19 -28.74
C TYR A 10 31.78 0.24 -28.24
N LEU A 11 32.75 0.94 -27.62
CA LEU A 11 34.18 1.03 -27.97
C LEU A 11 35.08 1.38 -26.74
N LYS A 12 36.11 0.55 -26.50
CA LYS A 12 37.54 0.83 -26.16
C LYS A 12 37.95 2.02 -25.27
N GLY A 13 38.73 1.71 -24.22
CA GLY A 13 39.84 2.57 -23.76
C GLY A 13 40.37 2.33 -22.33
N CYS A 14 41.57 1.75 -22.22
CA CYS A 14 42.54 1.76 -21.10
C CYS A 14 42.51 0.71 -19.96
N VAL A 15 43.43 -0.27 -20.11
CA VAL A 15 44.46 -0.82 -19.18
C VAL A 15 44.08 -1.29 -17.77
N VAL A 16 44.45 -2.56 -17.53
CA VAL A 16 44.39 -3.37 -16.30
C VAL A 16 45.51 -3.01 -15.32
N VAL A 17 45.20 -2.91 -14.01
CA VAL A 17 46.10 -3.38 -12.92
C VAL A 17 45.26 -3.98 -11.78
N PHE A 18 45.59 -5.21 -11.41
CA PHE A 18 45.06 -5.96 -10.27
C PHE A 18 45.62 -5.43 -8.94
N ILE A 19 44.76 -5.20 -7.95
CA ILE A 19 45.09 -5.41 -6.52
C ILE A 19 43.90 -6.12 -5.85
N VAL A 20 44.20 -7.28 -5.28
CA VAL A 20 43.35 -8.07 -4.40
C VAL A 20 43.25 -7.36 -3.05
N LEU A 21 42.03 -7.07 -2.60
CA LEU A 21 41.68 -7.07 -1.18
C LEU A 21 40.17 -7.27 -1.06
N SER A 22 39.81 -8.54 -0.94
CA SER A 22 38.55 -8.96 -0.36
C SER A 22 38.41 -8.34 1.03
N LEU A 23 37.33 -7.59 1.23
CA LEU A 23 36.50 -7.44 2.44
C LEU A 23 35.77 -6.09 2.33
N PHE A 24 34.84 -5.98 1.39
CA PHE A 24 33.73 -5.06 1.61
C PHE A 24 32.85 -5.66 2.70
N HIS A 25 33.13 -5.30 3.95
CA HIS A 25 32.09 -5.25 4.97
C HIS A 25 31.09 -4.18 4.54
N HIS A 26 30.12 -4.53 3.70
CA HIS A 26 28.86 -3.80 3.66
C HIS A 26 28.00 -4.29 4.82
N GLN A 27 28.37 -3.87 6.02
CA GLN A 27 27.47 -3.81 7.14
C GLN A 27 27.17 -2.33 7.37
N THR A 28 25.94 -1.92 7.04
CA THR A 28 25.05 -1.10 7.90
C THR A 28 24.03 -0.32 7.06
N SER A 29 22.92 -0.99 6.71
CA SER A 29 21.63 -0.31 6.45
C SER A 29 20.44 -1.27 6.42
N SER A 30 20.54 -2.48 7.00
CA SER A 30 19.43 -3.44 7.01
C SER A 30 18.35 -3.16 8.07
N ALA A 31 18.61 -2.27 9.04
CA ALA A 31 17.69 -2.01 10.14
C ALA A 31 16.55 -1.05 9.77
N PHE A 32 16.75 -0.17 8.77
CA PHE A 32 15.74 0.81 8.35
C PHE A 32 14.83 0.32 7.21
N ASN A 33 15.18 -0.80 6.58
CA ASN A 33 14.48 -1.37 5.42
C ASN A 33 13.68 -2.64 5.77
N ARG A 34 13.08 -2.69 6.97
CA ARG A 34 12.20 -3.80 7.34
C ARG A 34 10.88 -3.28 7.89
N PRO A 35 9.77 -4.00 7.69
CA PRO A 35 8.56 -3.76 8.46
C PRO A 35 8.89 -3.87 9.94
N ILE A 36 8.24 -3.06 10.77
CA ILE A 36 8.47 -3.07 12.22
C ILE A 36 7.93 -4.39 12.77
N TYR A 37 6.70 -4.73 12.37
CA TYR A 37 6.07 -6.01 12.70
C TYR A 37 4.87 -6.27 11.76
N GLU A 38 4.42 -7.52 11.75
CA GLU A 38 3.15 -7.92 11.12
C GLU A 38 1.99 -7.70 12.10
N TYR A 39 0.93 -7.03 11.65
CA TYR A 39 -0.28 -6.78 12.44
C TYR A 39 -1.22 -8.00 12.37
N GLY A 40 -1.95 -8.29 13.45
CA GLY A 40 -2.83 -9.48 13.53
C GLY A 40 -2.21 -10.67 14.27
N GLN A 41 -1.17 -10.43 15.08
CA GLN A 41 -0.49 -11.51 15.82
C GLN A 41 -1.14 -11.81 17.17
N THR A 42 -1.97 -10.90 17.69
CA THR A 42 -2.77 -11.12 18.90
C THR A 42 -4.23 -11.37 18.55
N LEU A 43 -4.97 -12.01 19.46
CA LEU A 43 -6.39 -12.29 19.28
C LEU A 43 -7.19 -11.00 19.03
N ASP A 44 -6.98 -9.96 19.85
CA ASP A 44 -7.71 -8.70 19.70
C ASP A 44 -7.42 -8.01 18.36
N GLN A 45 -6.19 -8.13 17.84
CA GLN A 45 -5.86 -7.61 16.52
C GLN A 45 -6.56 -8.40 15.40
N GLN A 46 -6.66 -9.73 15.53
CA GLN A 46 -7.38 -10.57 14.58
C GLN A 46 -8.88 -10.24 14.59
N GLU A 47 -9.49 -10.12 15.76
CA GLU A 47 -10.89 -9.71 15.89
C GLU A 47 -11.13 -8.31 15.30
N THR A 48 -10.19 -7.39 15.51
CA THR A 48 -10.23 -6.05 14.89
C THR A 48 -10.16 -6.13 13.37
N ILE A 49 -9.22 -6.92 12.82
CA ILE A 49 -9.07 -7.14 11.37
C ILE A 49 -10.35 -7.72 10.77
N ASP A 50 -10.90 -8.79 11.36
CA ASP A 50 -12.09 -9.47 10.88
C ASP A 50 -13.31 -8.54 10.90
N TRP A 51 -13.47 -7.77 11.99
CA TRP A 51 -14.55 -6.80 12.10
C TRP A 51 -14.43 -5.68 11.05
N LEU A 52 -13.24 -5.10 10.88
CA LEU A 52 -12.99 -4.02 9.90
C LEU A 52 -13.14 -4.51 8.45
N TRP A 53 -12.74 -5.75 8.16
CA TRP A 53 -12.94 -6.39 6.86
C TRP A 53 -14.42 -6.56 6.53
N GLN A 54 -15.22 -7.00 7.50
CA GLN A 54 -16.66 -7.09 7.35
C GLN A 54 -17.31 -5.71 7.21
N GLN A 55 -16.82 -4.67 7.90
CA GLN A 55 -17.29 -3.30 7.68
C GLN A 55 -16.97 -2.81 6.27
N ALA A 56 -15.76 -3.04 5.76
CA ALA A 56 -15.37 -2.63 4.41
C ALA A 56 -16.29 -3.26 3.35
N GLN A 57 -16.55 -4.57 3.44
CA GLN A 57 -17.47 -5.27 2.52
C GLN A 57 -18.91 -4.76 2.64
N LYS A 58 -19.42 -4.60 3.88
CA LYS A 58 -20.78 -4.10 4.12
C LYS A 58 -21.00 -2.68 3.58
N LEU A 59 -20.04 -1.80 3.78
CA LEU A 59 -20.13 -0.38 3.41
C LEU A 59 -19.86 -0.15 1.92
N SER A 60 -19.02 -0.99 1.30
CA SER A 60 -18.76 -0.94 -0.15
C SER A 60 -19.83 -1.68 -0.96
N GLY A 61 -20.49 -2.69 -0.39
CA GLY A 61 -21.33 -3.64 -1.11
C GLY A 61 -20.53 -4.67 -1.93
N ILE A 62 -19.21 -4.76 -1.74
CA ILE A 62 -18.34 -5.71 -2.42
C ILE A 62 -18.02 -6.85 -1.46
N GLU A 63 -18.49 -8.06 -1.76
CA GLU A 63 -18.09 -9.27 -1.02
C GLU A 63 -16.78 -9.83 -1.58
N SER A 64 -15.89 -10.26 -0.68
CA SER A 64 -14.62 -10.88 -1.06
C SER A 64 -14.85 -12.20 -1.79
N ILE A 65 -13.97 -12.50 -2.75
CA ILE A 65 -13.94 -13.82 -3.42
C ILE A 65 -13.24 -14.90 -2.58
N TYR A 66 -12.50 -14.50 -1.53
CA TYR A 66 -11.73 -15.43 -0.70
C TYR A 66 -12.51 -15.85 0.53
N ASP A 67 -12.78 -14.90 1.44
CA ASP A 67 -13.54 -15.12 2.66
C ASP A 67 -14.17 -13.80 3.12
N SER A 68 -15.48 -13.82 3.35
CA SER A 68 -16.23 -12.66 3.82
C SER A 68 -16.00 -12.32 5.29
N HIS A 69 -15.50 -13.25 6.11
CA HIS A 69 -15.34 -13.06 7.54
C HIS A 69 -13.94 -12.56 7.91
N SER A 70 -12.90 -13.13 7.30
CA SER A 70 -11.51 -12.85 7.64
C SER A 70 -10.59 -12.76 6.42
N PRO A 71 -9.78 -11.69 6.27
CA PRO A 71 -8.88 -11.51 5.14
C PRO A 71 -7.53 -12.24 5.33
N THR A 72 -7.55 -13.54 5.60
CA THR A 72 -6.33 -14.34 5.88
C THR A 72 -5.32 -14.38 4.72
N HIS A 73 -5.75 -14.07 3.50
CA HIS A 73 -4.92 -13.95 2.31
C HIS A 73 -4.14 -12.64 2.22
N LEU A 74 -4.40 -11.68 3.12
CA LEU A 74 -3.93 -10.31 3.04
C LEU A 74 -3.06 -9.94 4.25
N PRO A 75 -1.73 -10.12 4.17
CA PRO A 75 -0.82 -9.71 5.23
C PRO A 75 -0.87 -8.20 5.45
N ILE A 76 -0.85 -7.78 6.72
CA ILE A 76 -0.84 -6.37 7.12
C ILE A 76 0.45 -6.10 7.89
N TYR A 77 1.22 -5.10 7.47
CA TYR A 77 2.48 -4.73 8.11
C TYR A 77 2.44 -3.32 8.66
N ILE A 78 2.94 -3.15 9.88
CA ILE A 78 3.21 -1.83 10.44
C ILE A 78 4.64 -1.43 10.09
N VAL A 79 4.80 -0.27 9.46
CA VAL A 79 6.06 0.17 8.85
C VAL A 79 6.42 1.61 9.22
N SER A 80 7.69 1.97 9.03
CA SER A 80 8.12 3.37 9.17
C SER A 80 7.78 4.19 7.91
N ASN A 81 7.74 5.52 8.05
CA ASN A 81 7.58 6.45 6.91
C ASN A 81 8.66 6.23 5.83
N HIS A 82 9.90 5.97 6.25
CA HIS A 82 11.01 5.70 5.33
C HIS A 82 10.74 4.42 4.52
N PHE A 83 10.35 3.34 5.19
CA PHE A 83 10.04 2.06 4.54
C PHE A 83 8.85 2.21 3.57
N MET A 84 7.77 2.88 4.00
CA MET A 84 6.62 3.17 3.15
C MET A 84 7.05 3.88 1.86
N SER A 85 7.83 4.95 2.00
CA SER A 85 8.27 5.76 0.86
C SER A 85 9.19 4.97 -0.07
N SER A 86 10.09 4.13 0.46
CA SER A 86 11.00 3.33 -0.36
C SER A 86 10.30 2.20 -1.10
N GLU A 87 9.23 1.63 -0.56
CA GLU A 87 8.50 0.53 -1.19
C GLU A 87 7.44 1.03 -2.18
N ILE A 88 6.70 2.10 -1.83
CA ILE A 88 5.53 2.57 -2.60
C ILE A 88 5.90 3.66 -3.60
N CYS A 89 6.80 4.59 -3.27
CA CYS A 89 7.26 5.65 -4.17
C CYS A 89 8.79 5.65 -4.34
N PRO A 90 9.41 4.56 -4.84
CA PRO A 90 10.87 4.47 -4.94
C PRO A 90 11.49 5.53 -5.86
N THR A 91 10.74 6.03 -6.84
CA THR A 91 11.20 7.02 -7.82
C THR A 91 10.88 8.46 -7.43
N ASP A 92 9.89 8.69 -6.57
CA ASP A 92 9.51 10.02 -6.09
C ASP A 92 8.99 9.96 -4.63
N PRO A 93 9.89 9.80 -3.65
CA PRO A 93 9.52 9.65 -2.24
C PRO A 93 8.74 10.83 -1.66
N GLU A 94 8.88 12.03 -2.24
CA GLU A 94 8.23 13.24 -1.77
C GLU A 94 6.71 13.17 -1.94
N ASN A 95 6.22 12.49 -2.96
CA ASN A 95 4.79 12.29 -3.20
C ASN A 95 4.16 11.29 -2.21
N CYS A 96 4.95 10.45 -1.55
CA CYS A 96 4.48 9.50 -0.55
C CYS A 96 4.31 10.10 0.86
N ARG A 97 4.73 11.36 1.09
CA ARG A 97 4.80 11.96 2.45
C ARG A 97 3.48 12.01 3.22
N ASN A 98 2.35 11.96 2.52
CA ASN A 98 1.02 12.03 3.13
C ASN A 98 0.30 10.67 3.17
N LEU A 99 0.96 9.58 2.76
CA LEU A 99 0.37 8.25 2.86
C LEU A 99 0.35 7.76 4.30
N MET A 100 -0.82 7.35 4.77
CA MET A 100 -1.01 6.73 6.08
C MET A 100 -1.06 5.21 5.99
N GLY A 101 -1.54 4.70 4.86
CA GLY A 101 -1.53 3.30 4.48
C GLY A 101 -1.31 3.17 2.98
N ALA A 102 -1.06 1.93 2.54
CA ALA A 102 -1.06 1.55 1.14
C ALA A 102 -1.36 0.06 0.97
N TYR A 103 -2.28 -0.26 0.08
CA TYR A 103 -2.44 -1.58 -0.50
C TYR A 103 -1.47 -1.76 -1.68
N ASP A 104 -0.49 -2.65 -1.51
CA ASP A 104 0.49 -3.00 -2.53
C ASP A 104 -0.10 -4.10 -3.45
N THR A 105 -0.52 -3.71 -4.66
CA THR A 105 -1.17 -4.63 -5.60
C THR A 105 -0.22 -5.70 -6.14
N GLN A 106 1.10 -5.47 -6.13
CA GLN A 106 2.08 -6.43 -6.63
C GLN A 106 2.35 -7.51 -5.60
N ALA A 107 2.62 -7.11 -4.35
CA ALA A 107 2.90 -8.04 -3.27
C ALA A 107 1.65 -8.56 -2.54
N LYS A 108 0.46 -8.02 -2.86
CA LYS A 108 -0.84 -8.35 -2.24
C LYS A 108 -0.79 -8.25 -0.72
N ARG A 109 -0.36 -7.09 -0.21
CA ARG A 109 -0.23 -6.79 1.22
C ARG A 109 -0.67 -5.37 1.53
N ILE A 110 -1.00 -5.12 2.78
CA ILE A 110 -1.25 -3.76 3.29
C ILE A 110 -0.04 -3.32 4.11
N LEU A 111 0.40 -2.08 3.87
CA LEU A 111 1.36 -1.38 4.70
C LEU A 111 0.62 -0.26 5.44
N LEU A 112 0.82 -0.14 6.75
CA LEU A 112 0.30 0.96 7.57
C LEU A 112 1.45 1.66 8.28
N LEU A 113 1.39 3.00 8.38
CA LEU A 113 2.38 3.73 9.17
C LEU A 113 2.31 3.37 10.66
N SER A 114 3.47 3.35 11.31
CA SER A 114 3.63 3.04 12.73
C SER A 114 2.96 4.02 13.70
N SER A 115 2.47 5.15 13.20
CA SER A 115 1.65 6.10 13.96
C SER A 115 0.19 5.67 14.05
N LEU A 116 -0.25 4.70 13.25
CA LEU A 116 -1.61 4.17 13.28
C LEU A 116 -1.71 2.98 14.23
N VAL A 117 -2.75 2.98 15.04
CA VAL A 117 -3.05 1.88 15.97
C VAL A 117 -4.54 1.48 15.82
N PRO A 118 -4.88 0.63 14.83
CA PRO A 118 -6.29 0.35 14.47
C PRO A 118 -7.16 -0.21 15.60
N ILE A 119 -6.57 -0.89 16.58
CA ILE A 119 -7.27 -1.46 17.73
C ILE A 119 -7.64 -0.40 18.79
N GLU A 120 -6.94 0.72 18.84
CA GLU A 120 -7.09 1.72 19.91
C GLU A 120 -7.91 2.95 19.47
N GLU A 121 -7.95 3.24 18.17
CA GLU A 121 -8.50 4.50 17.67
C GLU A 121 -9.23 4.33 16.33
N GLU A 122 -10.44 4.87 16.24
CA GLU A 122 -11.32 4.74 15.07
C GLU A 122 -10.78 5.45 13.84
N ILE A 123 -10.01 6.55 14.00
CA ILE A 123 -9.38 7.22 12.85
C ILE A 123 -8.29 6.31 12.27
N SER A 124 -7.43 5.73 13.11
CA SER A 124 -6.46 4.71 12.70
C SER A 124 -7.14 3.50 12.05
N ALA A 125 -8.23 3.00 12.63
CA ALA A 125 -9.01 1.89 12.07
C ALA A 125 -9.58 2.23 10.68
N SER A 126 -10.01 3.48 10.48
CA SER A 126 -10.56 3.94 9.21
C SER A 126 -9.56 3.88 8.06
N PHE A 127 -8.27 4.06 8.33
CA PHE A 127 -7.23 3.89 7.31
C PHE A 127 -7.07 2.43 6.90
N LEU A 128 -7.20 1.47 7.82
CA LEU A 128 -7.20 0.05 7.44
C LEU A 128 -8.46 -0.32 6.62
N VAL A 129 -9.62 0.25 6.94
CA VAL A 129 -10.84 0.09 6.12
C VAL A 129 -10.65 0.65 4.71
N HIS A 130 -9.93 1.75 4.57
CA HIS A 130 -9.56 2.32 3.28
C HIS A 130 -8.73 1.33 2.45
N GLU A 131 -7.66 0.78 3.04
CA GLU A 131 -6.81 -0.19 2.33
C GLU A 131 -7.54 -1.51 2.03
N PHE A 132 -8.47 -1.94 2.88
CA PHE A 132 -9.35 -3.07 2.57
C PHE A 132 -10.24 -2.81 1.37
N MET A 133 -10.74 -1.58 1.18
CA MET A 133 -11.49 -1.25 -0.01
C MET A 133 -10.63 -1.42 -1.28
N HIS A 134 -9.35 -1.03 -1.25
CA HIS A 134 -8.45 -1.26 -2.38
C HIS A 134 -8.22 -2.75 -2.65
N ALA A 135 -8.05 -3.56 -1.60
CA ALA A 135 -7.97 -5.00 -1.76
C ALA A 135 -9.24 -5.59 -2.41
N LEU A 136 -10.43 -5.19 -1.94
CA LEU A 136 -11.72 -5.61 -2.50
C LEU A 136 -11.90 -5.15 -3.96
N GLN A 137 -11.49 -3.92 -4.30
CA GLN A 137 -11.51 -3.44 -5.69
C GLN A 137 -10.62 -4.31 -6.57
N ASN A 138 -9.41 -4.66 -6.11
CA ASN A 138 -8.45 -5.44 -6.86
C ASN A 138 -8.84 -6.92 -7.04
N GLU A 139 -9.71 -7.45 -6.18
CA GLU A 139 -10.34 -8.75 -6.39
C GLU A 139 -11.34 -8.75 -7.57
N LYS A 140 -11.85 -7.58 -7.96
CA LYS A 140 -12.92 -7.43 -8.99
C LYS A 140 -12.45 -6.73 -10.26
N ARG A 141 -11.38 -5.95 -10.18
CA ARG A 141 -10.88 -5.06 -11.23
C ARG A 141 -9.40 -5.30 -11.43
N THR A 142 -8.96 -5.17 -12.67
CA THR A 142 -7.54 -5.18 -13.04
C THR A 142 -6.84 -3.91 -12.57
N ASP A 143 -5.51 -3.98 -12.42
CA ASP A 143 -4.69 -2.81 -12.09
C ASP A 143 -4.88 -1.66 -13.10
N ASP A 144 -5.07 -1.96 -14.39
CA ASP A 144 -5.36 -0.95 -15.42
C ASP A 144 -6.74 -0.28 -15.23
N GLU A 145 -7.74 -1.01 -14.76
CA GLU A 145 -9.06 -0.46 -14.45
C GLU A 145 -9.04 0.41 -13.20
N MET A 146 -8.15 0.13 -12.25
CA MET A 146 -8.00 0.90 -11.02
C MET A 146 -7.08 2.10 -11.17
N PHE A 147 -5.98 1.97 -11.91
CA PHE A 147 -4.84 2.90 -11.89
C PHE A 147 -4.25 3.23 -13.27
N GLY A 148 -4.85 2.74 -14.36
CA GLY A 148 -4.30 2.89 -15.71
C GLY A 148 -4.23 4.34 -16.22
N ASP A 149 -5.01 5.24 -15.63
CA ASP A 149 -4.96 6.68 -15.88
C ASP A 149 -5.33 7.47 -14.60
N CYS A 150 -5.16 8.78 -14.67
CA CYS A 150 -5.45 9.66 -13.53
C CYS A 150 -6.93 9.60 -13.13
N SER A 151 -7.85 9.55 -14.10
CA SER A 151 -9.28 9.56 -13.82
C SER A 151 -9.71 8.29 -13.09
N ARG A 152 -9.21 7.13 -13.50
CA ARG A 152 -9.44 5.82 -12.86
C ARG A 152 -8.86 5.76 -11.47
N LEU A 153 -7.61 6.20 -11.28
CA LEU A 153 -6.99 6.30 -9.96
C LEU A 153 -7.86 7.17 -9.05
N LYS A 154 -8.20 8.38 -9.49
CA LYS A 154 -9.05 9.30 -8.73
C LYS A 154 -10.40 8.69 -8.38
N HIS A 155 -11.02 7.93 -9.30
CA HIS A 155 -12.29 7.27 -9.05
C HIS A 155 -12.16 6.16 -7.99
N SER A 156 -11.14 5.31 -8.10
CA SER A 156 -10.86 4.24 -7.13
C SER A 156 -10.62 4.82 -5.72
N GLU A 157 -9.84 5.90 -5.62
CA GLU A 157 -9.62 6.64 -4.37
C GLU A 157 -10.92 7.25 -3.82
N GLN A 158 -11.76 7.82 -4.67
CA GLN A 158 -13.06 8.39 -4.24
C GLN A 158 -13.97 7.33 -3.61
N GLU A 159 -14.01 6.13 -4.17
CA GLU A 159 -14.75 5.01 -3.59
C GLU A 159 -14.16 4.57 -2.24
N ALA A 160 -12.83 4.49 -2.12
CA ALA A 160 -12.16 4.15 -0.86
C ALA A 160 -12.44 5.20 0.24
N TYR A 161 -12.34 6.49 -0.07
CA TYR A 161 -12.72 7.56 0.86
C TYR A 161 -14.22 7.58 1.17
N HIS A 162 -15.09 7.15 0.25
CA HIS A 162 -16.52 7.02 0.55
C HIS A 162 -16.76 5.98 1.64
N VAL A 163 -16.15 4.79 1.50
CA VAL A 163 -16.24 3.70 2.48
C VAL A 163 -15.61 4.11 3.82
N GLN A 164 -14.42 4.72 3.80
CA GLN A 164 -13.75 5.21 5.00
C GLN A 164 -14.60 6.23 5.77
N ASN A 165 -15.18 7.21 5.08
CA ASN A 165 -16.02 8.22 5.71
C ASN A 165 -17.37 7.65 6.20
N ALA A 166 -17.94 6.65 5.51
CA ALA A 166 -19.12 5.94 5.98
C ALA A 166 -18.84 5.16 7.27
N PHE A 167 -17.66 4.53 7.36
CA PHE A 167 -17.19 3.87 8.58
C PHE A 167 -17.08 4.87 9.74
N LEU A 168 -16.30 5.94 9.58
CA LEU A 168 -16.12 6.98 10.61
C LEU A 168 -17.45 7.55 11.10
N LYS A 169 -18.38 7.83 10.18
CA LYS A 169 -19.72 8.31 10.51
C LYS A 169 -20.50 7.27 11.33
N SER A 170 -20.40 5.99 11.00
CA SER A 170 -21.07 4.92 11.76
C SER A 170 -20.51 4.75 13.17
N GLN A 171 -19.24 5.13 13.39
CA GLN A 171 -18.60 5.17 14.70
C GLN A 171 -18.82 6.50 15.45
N GLY A 172 -19.60 7.44 14.88
CA GLY A 172 -19.86 8.74 15.50
C GLY A 172 -18.68 9.71 15.48
N VAL A 173 -17.66 9.45 14.67
CA VAL A 173 -16.45 10.28 14.57
C VAL A 173 -16.69 11.45 13.62
N LEU A 174 -16.45 12.68 14.09
CA LEU A 174 -16.56 13.91 13.30
C LEU A 174 -15.25 14.23 12.55
N PHE A 175 -14.72 13.24 11.85
CA PHE A 175 -13.55 13.35 10.98
C PHE A 175 -13.97 13.14 9.52
N THR A 176 -13.27 13.77 8.57
CA THR A 176 -13.51 13.55 7.14
C THR A 176 -12.18 13.39 6.42
N ALA A 177 -11.96 12.18 5.91
CA ALA A 177 -10.79 11.82 5.12
C ALA A 177 -10.95 12.25 3.65
N GLY A 178 -9.82 12.38 2.95
CA GLY A 178 -9.80 12.61 1.49
C GLY A 178 -10.11 14.03 1.03
N SER A 179 -10.03 15.03 1.93
CA SER A 179 -10.25 16.43 1.57
C SER A 179 -9.33 16.92 0.44
N GLY A 180 -8.08 16.45 0.42
CA GLY A 180 -7.09 16.75 -0.63
C GLY A 180 -7.49 16.23 -2.02
N LEU A 181 -8.19 15.09 -2.11
CA LEU A 181 -8.61 14.49 -3.37
C LEU A 181 -9.58 15.38 -4.15
N ARG A 182 -10.36 16.22 -3.46
CA ARG A 182 -11.26 17.20 -4.08
C ARG A 182 -10.53 18.27 -4.87
N MET A 183 -9.27 18.55 -4.50
CA MET A 183 -8.41 19.53 -5.15
C MET A 183 -7.53 18.91 -6.25
N MET A 184 -7.59 17.58 -6.42
CA MET A 184 -6.85 16.88 -7.46
C MET A 184 -7.55 17.08 -8.81
N PHE A 185 -6.81 17.57 -9.79
CA PHE A 185 -7.26 17.71 -11.17
C PHE A 185 -6.47 16.75 -12.05
N CYS A 186 -7.19 15.91 -12.79
CA CYS A 186 -6.58 15.18 -13.89
C CYS A 186 -6.45 16.16 -15.07
N PRO A 187 -5.23 16.37 -15.60
CA PRO A 187 -5.07 17.12 -16.84
C PRO A 187 -6.01 16.52 -17.89
N THR A 188 -6.67 17.35 -18.71
CA THR A 188 -7.53 16.87 -19.78
C THR A 188 -6.80 15.78 -20.56
N GLU A 189 -7.29 14.55 -20.44
CA GLU A 189 -6.84 13.42 -21.23
C GLU A 189 -7.09 13.80 -22.69
N LYS A 190 -6.01 14.07 -23.43
CA LYS A 190 -6.07 14.41 -24.85
C LYS A 190 -6.08 13.14 -25.68
#